data_AF-A0A537NVU5-F1
#
_entry.id   AF-A0A537NVU5-F1
#
_cell.length_a   1.000
_cell.length_b   1.000
_cell.length_c   1.000
_cell.angle_alpha   90.00
_cell.angle_beta   90.00
_cell.angle_gamma   90.00
#
_symmetry.space_group_name_H-M   'P 1'
#
loop_
_entity.id
_entity.type
_entity.pdbx_description
1 polymer ?
#
loop_
_entity_poly.entity_id
_entity_poly.type
_entity_poly.pdbx_seq_one_letter_code
_entity_poly.pdbx_strand_id
1 'polypeptide(L)' 'MAKTSQRAVSVWGRSQTVTVNRISKSVWIVVGDYQGDRIEMQGSSQLSALSRWQEAARGKETFNKGVA' A
#
# COMPACT_ATOMS: atom_id res chain seq x y z
N MET A 1 9.24 -5.99 19.20
CA MET A 1 8.08 -6.64 18.52
C MET A 1 7.53 -5.65 17.51
N ALA A 2 7.70 -5.90 16.21
CA ALA A 2 7.06 -5.06 15.18
C ALA A 2 5.53 -5.22 15.33
N LYS A 3 4.79 -4.10 15.37
CA LYS A 3 3.33 -4.17 15.39
C LYS A 3 2.85 -4.29 13.96
N THR A 4 2.23 -5.42 13.66
CA THR A 4 1.62 -5.69 12.36
C THR A 4 0.10 -5.61 12.48
N SER A 5 -0.56 -4.96 11.54
CA SER A 5 -2.01 -4.83 11.51
C SER A 5 -2.51 -4.84 10.08
N GLN A 6 -3.57 -5.60 9.79
CA GLN A 6 -4.19 -5.59 8.47
C GLN A 6 -5.18 -4.42 8.36
N ARG A 7 -5.20 -3.77 7.19
CA ARG A 7 -6.20 -2.75 6.86
C ARG A 7 -6.74 -2.97 5.46
N ALA A 8 -8.03 -2.72 5.30
CA ALA A 8 -8.62 -2.57 3.97
C ALA A 8 -8.36 -1.15 3.46
N VAL A 9 -7.89 -1.04 2.22
CA VAL A 9 -7.75 0.21 1.48
C VAL A 9 -8.50 0.11 0.17
N SER A 10 -9.20 1.18 -0.21
CA SER A 10 -9.90 1.21 -1.49
C SER A 10 -9.01 1.84 -2.57
N VAL A 11 -8.84 1.12 -3.67
CA VAL A 11 -8.12 1.57 -4.88
C VAL A 11 -9.07 1.40 -6.05
N TRP A 12 -9.44 2.50 -6.72
CA TRP A 12 -10.40 2.51 -7.84
C TRP A 12 -11.73 1.76 -7.54
N GLY A 13 -12.24 1.88 -6.32
CA GLY A 13 -13.47 1.22 -5.88
C GLY A 13 -13.30 -0.26 -5.52
N ARG A 14 -12.09 -0.82 -5.62
CA ARG A 14 -11.76 -2.18 -5.19
C ARG A 14 -11.09 -2.15 -3.83
N SER A 15 -11.64 -2.90 -2.87
CA SER A 15 -11.05 -3.08 -1.56
C SER A 15 -9.86 -4.05 -1.65
N GLN A 16 -8.71 -3.61 -1.17
CA GLN A 16 -7.48 -4.38 -1.10
C GLN A 16 -7.03 -4.51 0.35
N THR A 17 -6.62 -5.72 0.73
CA THR A 17 -6.10 -5.99 2.08
C THR A 17 -4.61 -5.73 2.09
N VAL A 18 -4.18 -4.76 2.88
CA VAL A 18 -2.77 -4.42 3.07
C VAL A 18 -2.33 -4.71 4.50
N THR A 19 -1.06 -5.05 4.64
CA THR A 19 -0.40 -5.29 5.91
C THR A 19 0.40 -4.04 6.28
N VAL A 20 0.06 -3.44 7.42
CA VAL A 20 0.75 -2.30 7.99
C VAL A 20 1.71 -2.79 9.08
N ASN A 21 3.00 -2.54 8.89
CA ASN A 21 4.06 -2.88 9.82
C ASN A 21 4.64 -1.59 10.43
N ARG A 22 4.56 -1.45 11.75
CA ARG A 22 5.29 -0.40 12.48
C ARG A 22 6.66 -0.92 12.87
N ILE A 23 7.69 -0.36 12.23
CA ILE A 23 9.09 -0.70 12.50
C ILE A 23 9.62 0.14 13.65
N SER A 24 9.31 1.45 13.67
CA SER A 24 9.73 2.37 14.74
C SER A 24 8.67 3.44 15.01
N LYS A 25 9.00 4.48 15.80
CA LYS A 25 8.05 5.57 16.08
C LYS A 25 7.63 6.30 14.80
N SER A 26 8.58 6.48 13.88
CA SER A 26 8.43 7.26 12.66
C SER A 26 8.73 6.44 11.40
N VAL A 27 8.70 5.11 11.49
CA VAL A 27 8.88 4.23 10.33
C VAL A 27 7.75 3.23 10.30
N TRP A 28 6.93 3.38 9.26
CA TRP A 28 5.78 2.53 8.95
C TRP A 28 5.96 1.99 7.55
N ILE A 29 5.79 0.68 7.38
CA ILE A 29 5.87 -0.01 6.10
C ILE A 29 4.49 -0.61 5.80
N VAL A 30 3.95 -0.35 4.63
CA VAL A 30 2.72 -0.96 4.13
C VAL A 30 3.08 -1.88 2.99
N VAL A 31 2.64 -3.13 3.09
CA VAL A 31 2.84 -4.18 2.10
C VAL A 31 1.49 -4.69 1.65
N GLY A 32 1.28 -4.80 0.35
CA GLY A 32 0.06 -5.37 -0.22
C GLY A 32 0.30 -5.84 -1.64
N ASP A 33 -0.46 -6.85 -2.04
CA ASP A 33 -0.53 -7.27 -3.44
C ASP A 33 -1.53 -6.37 -4.18
N TYR A 34 -1.18 -5.96 -5.38
CA TYR A 34 -2.09 -5.28 -6.29
C TYR A 34 -1.85 -5.76 -7.72
N GLN A 35 -2.86 -6.40 -8.32
CA GLN A 35 -2.81 -6.94 -9.68
C GLN A 35 -1.65 -7.95 -9.90
N GLY A 36 -1.30 -8.74 -8.88
CA GLY A 36 -0.20 -9.72 -8.95
C GLY A 36 1.19 -9.11 -8.75
N ASP A 37 1.26 -7.81 -8.44
CA ASP A 37 2.48 -7.10 -8.10
C ASP A 37 2.48 -6.80 -6.60
N ARG A 38 3.53 -7.25 -5.90
CA ARG A 38 3.72 -6.90 -4.49
C ARG A 38 4.26 -5.48 -4.38
N ILE A 39 3.46 -4.59 -3.81
CA ILE A 39 3.82 -3.20 -3.56
C ILE A 39 4.19 -3.04 -2.08
N GLU A 40 5.38 -2.48 -1.83
CA GLU A 40 5.87 -2.12 -0.50
C GLU A 40 6.18 -0.62 -0.46
N MET A 41 5.63 0.08 0.54
CA MET A 41 5.81 1.52 0.70
C MET A 41 6.10 1.90 2.15
N GLN A 42 7.09 2.77 2.34
CA GLN A 42 7.44 3.33 3.64
C GLN A 42 6.84 4.73 3.83
N GLY A 43 6.45 5.05 5.06
CA GLY A 43 6.06 6.39 5.46
C GLY A 43 6.51 6.73 6.89
N SER A 44 6.55 8.03 7.18
CA SER A 44 6.85 8.53 8.52
C SER A 44 5.72 8.31 9.53
N SER A 45 4.52 8.02 9.02
CA SER A 45 3.30 7.72 9.76
C SER A 45 2.50 6.63 9.06
N GLN A 46 1.60 5.97 9.80
CA GLN A 46 0.69 4.96 9.25
C GLN A 46 -0.09 5.50 8.04
N LEU A 47 -0.65 6.70 8.16
CA LEU A 47 -1.44 7.32 7.10
C LEU A 47 -0.59 7.61 5.85
N SER A 48 0.60 8.18 6.04
CA SER A 48 1.53 8.50 4.94
C SER A 48 1.98 7.26 4.18
N ALA A 49 2.25 6.15 4.89
CA ALA A 49 2.62 4.89 4.27
C ALA A 49 1.45 4.28 3.46
N LEU A 50 0.21 4.37 3.98
CA LEU A 50 -0.99 3.92 3.28
C LEU A 50 -1.28 4.76 2.02
N SER A 51 -1.21 6.09 2.13
CA SER A 51 -1.40 6.99 0.98
C SER A 51 -0.40 6.69 -0.13
N ARG A 52 0.89 6.55 0.19
CA ARG A 52 1.93 6.19 -0.78
C ARG A 52 1.66 4.83 -1.44
N TRP A 53 1.22 3.84 -0.67
CA TRP A 53 0.83 2.54 -1.22
C TRP A 53 -0.35 2.65 -2.19
N GLN A 54 -1.38 3.42 -1.84
CA GLN A 54 -2.53 3.65 -2.71
C GLN A 54 -2.15 4.40 -3.99
N GLU A 55 -1.28 5.40 -3.91
CA GLU A 55 -0.78 6.13 -5.08
C GLU A 55 0.02 5.21 -6.02
N ALA A 56 0.88 4.35 -5.46
CA ALA A 56 1.62 3.35 -6.23
C ALA A 56 0.70 2.36 -6.95
N ALA A 57 -0.31 1.83 -6.24
CA ALA A 57 -1.31 0.93 -6.82
C ALA A 57 -2.12 1.62 -7.93
N ARG A 58 -2.51 2.89 -7.72
CA ARG A 58 -3.22 3.68 -8.74
C ARG A 58 -2.34 3.91 -9.98
N GLY A 59 -1.07 4.24 -9.79
CA GLY A 59 -0.11 4.46 -10.89
C GLY A 59 0.13 3.19 -11.72
N LYS A 60 0.22 2.02 -11.06
CA LYS A 60 0.34 0.71 -11.73
C LYS A 60 -0.87 0.41 -12.63
N GLU A 61 -2.08 0.73 -12.20
CA GLU A 61 -3.27 0.55 -13.03
C GLU A 61 -3.27 1.45 -14.27
N THR A 62 -2.83 2.71 -14.12
CA THR A 62 -2.72 3.64 -15.25
C THR A 62 -1.69 3.18 -16.28
N PHE A 63 -0.56 2.63 -15.83
CA PHE A 63 0.45 2.07 -16.73
C PHE A 63 -0.06 0.84 -17.49
N ASN A 64 -0.81 -0.04 -16.82
CA ASN A 64 -1.33 -1.26 -17.44
C ASN A 64 -2.46 -1.00 -18.46
N LYS A 65 -3.19 0.12 -18.35
CA LYS A 65 -4.26 0.52 -19.29
C LYS A 65 -3.74 1.13 -20.62
N GLY A 66 -2.43 1.33 -20.77
CA GLY A 66 -1.81 1.86 -22.00
C GLY A 66 -1.42 0.80 -23.03
N VAL A 67 -1.73 -0.48 -22.79
CA VAL A 67 -1.43 -1.59 -23.70
C VAL A 67 -2.75 -2.26 -24.11
N ALA A 68 -3.45 -1.65 -25.06
CA ALA A 68 -4.58 -2.23 -25.77
C ALA A 68 -4.50 -1.84 -27.25
#